data_AF-A0AAD4JIA4-F1
#
_entry.id   AF-A0AAD4JIA4-F1
#
_cell.length_a   1.000
_cell.length_b   1.000
_cell.length_c   1.000
_cell.angle_alpha   90.00
_cell.angle_beta   90.00
_cell.angle_gamma   90.00
#
_symmetry.space_group_name_H-M   'P 1'
#
loop_
_entity.id
_entity.type
_entity.pdbx_description
1 polymer ?
#
loop_
_entity_poly.entity_id
_entity_poly.type
_entity_poly.pdbx_seq_one_letter_code
_entity_poly.pdbx_strand_id
1 'polypeptide(L)'
;MEDVRILITLLLDRKANGKRPCGGVTAEECRRMMQKALENPKVKIVMEKMKKRGCSIKSNKFFKHAICDGLAAGAGGAFTSGEGIRAYALSGDCHYLREYFRGYTNLRGHEPECVRRKTILSVRTNPNCSEYMAKMDIDAVWETCYNDKSPFDNGFDTT
;
A
#
# COMPACT_ATOMS: atom_id res chain seq x y z
N MET A 1 37.09 18.88 -0.05
CA MET A 1 36.78 18.33 1.29
C MET A 1 35.38 18.72 1.76
N GLU A 2 34.82 19.85 1.34
CA GLU A 2 33.41 20.21 1.60
C GLU A 2 32.39 19.28 0.92
N ASP A 3 32.63 18.84 -0.32
CA ASP A 3 31.67 17.99 -1.05
C ASP A 3 31.41 16.64 -0.38
N VAL A 4 32.45 16.01 0.18
CA VAL A 4 32.32 14.73 0.91
C VAL A 4 31.60 14.93 2.25
N ARG A 5 31.80 16.08 2.89
CA ARG A 5 31.10 16.45 4.14
C ARG A 5 29.62 16.68 3.88
N ILE A 6 29.27 17.40 2.81
CA ILE A 6 27.87 17.60 2.38
C ILE A 6 27.22 16.26 2.04
N LEU A 7 27.92 15.38 1.31
CA LEU A 7 27.41 14.05 0.95
C LEU A 7 27.15 13.17 2.19
N ILE A 8 28.08 13.16 3.15
CA ILE A 8 27.94 12.41 4.41
C ILE A 8 26.81 12.98 5.25
N THR A 9 26.65 14.31 5.35
CA THR A 9 25.53 14.94 6.07
C THR A 9 24.19 14.59 5.42
N LEU A 10 24.07 14.64 4.08
CA LEU A 10 22.84 14.22 3.37
C LEU A 10 22.51 12.72 3.56
N LEU A 11 23.53 11.86 3.66
CA LEU A 11 23.37 10.43 3.92
C LEU A 11 23.01 10.13 5.38
N LEU A 12 23.51 10.93 6.33
CA LEU A 12 23.17 10.83 7.75
C LEU A 12 21.79 11.42 8.05
N ASP A 13 21.38 12.51 7.41
CA ASP A 13 20.02 13.05 7.48
C ASP A 13 18.98 12.05 6.92
N ARG A 14 19.33 11.31 5.86
CA ARG A 14 18.50 10.19 5.34
C ARG A 14 18.33 9.04 6.34
N LYS A 15 19.28 8.82 7.25
CA LYS A 15 19.20 7.76 8.27
C LYS A 15 18.61 8.26 9.60
N ALA A 16 18.72 9.55 9.91
CA ALA A 16 18.33 10.14 11.19
C ALA A 16 16.85 10.57 11.26
N ASN A 17 16.21 10.89 10.14
CA ASN A 17 14.77 11.15 10.09
C ASN A 17 14.05 9.99 9.41
N GLY A 18 13.89 8.88 10.14
CA GLY A 18 13.17 7.66 9.73
C GLY A 18 11.66 7.84 9.48
N LYS A 19 11.25 8.92 8.83
CA LYS A 19 9.91 9.14 8.29
C LYS A 19 9.99 9.19 6.77
N ARG A 20 9.35 8.21 6.14
CA ARG A 20 9.13 8.17 4.69
C ARG A 20 8.22 9.33 4.26
N PRO A 21 8.39 9.87 3.04
CA PRO A 21 7.70 11.07 2.59
C PRO A 21 6.17 10.90 2.46
N CYS A 22 5.65 9.67 2.33
CA CYS A 22 4.25 9.37 2.64
C CYS A 22 4.13 8.78 4.07
N GLY A 23 3.85 9.64 5.05
CA GLY A 23 3.68 9.23 6.45
C GLY A 23 2.33 8.55 6.71
N GLY A 24 2.36 7.36 7.34
CA GLY A 24 1.17 6.77 7.97
C GLY A 24 0.74 7.53 9.24
N VAL A 25 -0.47 7.30 9.71
CA VAL A 25 -0.95 7.81 11.01
C VAL A 25 -0.16 7.19 12.16
N THR A 26 -0.04 7.88 13.30
CA THR A 26 0.61 7.31 14.48
C THR A 26 -0.16 6.10 15.00
N ALA A 27 0.50 5.19 15.73
CA ALA A 27 -0.17 4.03 16.32
C ALA A 27 -1.33 4.42 17.25
N GLU A 28 -1.27 5.60 17.88
CA GLU A 28 -2.34 6.13 18.71
C GLU A 28 -3.52 6.64 17.88
N GLU A 29 -3.23 7.37 16.81
CA GLU A 29 -4.24 7.85 15.86
C GLU A 29 -4.93 6.69 15.13
N CYS A 30 -4.19 5.64 14.77
CA CYS A 30 -4.72 4.40 14.20
C CYS A 30 -5.72 3.72 15.14
N ARG A 31 -5.37 3.57 16.42
CA ARG A 31 -6.28 3.01 17.44
C ARG A 31 -7.56 3.84 17.58
N ARG A 32 -7.44 5.17 17.58
CA ARG A 32 -8.58 6.09 17.63
C ARG A 32 -9.52 5.92 16.42
N MET A 33 -8.97 5.81 15.22
CA MET A 33 -9.75 5.57 14.00
C MET A 33 -10.48 4.22 14.03
N MET A 34 -9.80 3.17 14.49
CA MET A 34 -10.40 1.84 14.66
C MET A 34 -11.56 1.87 15.67
N GLN A 35 -11.38 2.51 16.82
CA GLN A 35 -12.43 2.62 17.83
C GLN A 35 -13.67 3.34 17.27
N LYS A 36 -13.46 4.45 16.54
CA LYS A 36 -14.54 5.18 15.88
C LYS A 36 -15.26 4.35 14.81
N ALA A 37 -14.54 3.51 14.06
CA ALA A 37 -15.15 2.62 13.06
C ALA A 37 -16.06 1.56 13.72
N LEU A 38 -15.66 1.03 14.88
CA LEU A 38 -16.44 0.07 15.65
C LEU A 38 -17.72 0.67 16.25
N GLU A 39 -17.79 1.99 16.41
CA GLU A 39 -18.99 2.68 16.87
C GLU A 39 -20.11 2.71 15.82
N ASN A 40 -19.77 2.49 14.54
CA ASN A 40 -20.74 2.54 13.45
C ASN A 40 -21.82 1.43 13.60
N PRO A 41 -23.14 1.77 13.51
CA PRO A 41 -24.23 0.80 13.66
C PRO A 41 -24.14 -0.39 12.70
N LYS A 42 -23.66 -0.18 11.47
CA LYS A 42 -23.50 -1.25 10.48
C LYS A 42 -22.45 -2.27 10.92
N VAL A 43 -21.35 -1.79 11.49
CA VAL A 43 -20.24 -2.63 11.97
C VAL A 43 -20.70 -3.46 13.17
N LYS A 44 -21.48 -2.88 14.09
CA LYS A 44 -22.10 -3.63 15.21
C LYS A 44 -22.97 -4.78 14.73
N ILE A 45 -23.80 -4.57 13.70
CA ILE A 45 -24.63 -5.64 13.11
C ILE A 45 -23.77 -6.77 12.54
N VAL A 46 -22.66 -6.44 11.87
CA VAL A 46 -21.73 -7.44 11.32
C VAL A 46 -21.08 -8.25 12.45
N MET A 47 -20.61 -7.58 13.51
CA MET A 47 -20.02 -8.26 14.67
C MET A 47 -21.01 -9.20 15.36
N GLU A 48 -22.26 -8.78 15.51
CA GLU A 48 -23.33 -9.61 16.07
C GLU A 48 -23.61 -10.85 15.20
N LYS A 49 -23.63 -10.70 13.87
CA LYS A 49 -23.78 -11.84 12.96
C LYS A 49 -22.60 -12.80 13.03
N MET A 50 -21.38 -12.27 13.12
CA MET A 50 -20.17 -13.08 13.27
C MET A 50 -20.18 -13.85 14.59
N LYS A 51 -20.63 -13.23 15.68
CA LYS A 51 -20.83 -13.87 16.99
C LYS A 51 -21.89 -14.97 16.94
N LYS A 52 -23.03 -14.71 16.29
CA LYS A 52 -24.08 -15.72 16.06
C LYS A 52 -23.60 -16.92 15.25
N ARG A 53 -22.59 -16.73 14.39
CA ARG A 53 -21.93 -17.80 13.63
C ARG A 53 -20.75 -18.44 14.36
N GLY A 54 -20.59 -18.18 15.66
CA GLY A 54 -19.56 -18.80 16.50
C GLY A 54 -18.18 -18.14 16.43
N CYS A 55 -18.01 -17.04 15.68
CA CYS A 55 -16.73 -16.34 15.62
C CYS A 55 -16.62 -15.35 16.80
N SER A 56 -15.74 -15.64 17.75
CA SER A 56 -15.54 -14.83 18.97
C SER A 56 -14.65 -13.62 18.70
N ILE A 57 -15.21 -12.58 18.06
CA ILE A 57 -14.49 -11.35 17.73
C ILE A 57 -14.43 -10.44 18.96
N LYS A 58 -13.26 -10.38 19.62
CA LYS A 58 -12.97 -9.39 20.68
C LYS A 58 -12.34 -8.16 20.06
N SER A 59 -13.01 -7.02 20.08
CA SER A 59 -12.61 -5.78 19.39
C SER A 59 -11.19 -5.30 19.68
N ASN A 60 -10.70 -5.46 20.90
CA ASN A 60 -9.35 -5.07 21.33
C ASN A 60 -8.25 -6.10 21.05
N LYS A 61 -8.61 -7.32 20.65
CA LYS A 61 -7.67 -8.44 20.40
C LYS A 61 -7.67 -8.90 18.95
N PHE A 62 -8.82 -8.79 18.31
CA PHE A 62 -9.07 -9.21 16.93
C PHE A 62 -8.56 -8.18 15.93
N PHE A 63 -8.82 -6.90 16.18
CA PHE A 63 -8.25 -5.83 15.38
C PHE A 63 -7.01 -5.30 16.08
N LYS A 64 -5.84 -5.51 15.47
CA LYS A 64 -4.58 -4.94 15.92
C LYS A 64 -4.14 -3.90 14.89
N HIS A 65 -3.60 -2.80 15.39
CA HIS A 65 -2.76 -1.96 14.53
C HIS A 65 -1.42 -2.68 14.39
N ALA A 66 -0.90 -2.71 13.16
CA ALA A 66 0.47 -3.10 12.91
C ALA A 66 1.27 -1.82 12.66
N ILE A 67 2.42 -1.69 13.34
CA ILE A 67 3.42 -0.70 12.96
C ILE A 67 4.19 -1.34 11.83
N CYS A 68 4.12 -0.74 10.65
CA CYS A 68 4.83 -1.28 9.50
C CYS A 68 6.25 -0.70 9.48
N ASP A 69 7.16 -1.40 10.15
CA ASP A 69 8.58 -1.06 10.28
C ASP A 69 9.39 -1.21 8.97
N GLY A 70 8.70 -1.40 7.87
CA GLY A 70 9.24 -1.31 6.52
C GLY A 70 8.10 -1.03 5.56
N LEU A 71 8.39 -0.24 4.53
CA LEU A 71 7.74 -0.16 3.20
C LEU A 71 6.21 -0.11 3.01
N ALA A 72 5.39 -0.33 4.03
CA ALA A 72 4.01 -0.74 3.86
C ALA A 72 3.07 -0.16 4.93
N ALA A 73 2.88 1.15 5.03
CA ALA A 73 1.73 1.68 5.78
C ALA A 73 1.39 3.12 5.40
N GLY A 74 0.25 3.32 4.77
CA GLY A 74 -0.26 4.64 4.36
C GLY A 74 -1.77 4.67 4.17
N ALA A 75 -2.52 4.19 5.19
CA ALA A 75 -3.93 4.44 5.54
C ALA A 75 -5.03 4.60 4.45
N GLY A 76 -6.06 3.75 4.56
CA GLY A 76 -7.46 4.11 4.25
C GLY A 76 -7.87 4.02 2.78
N GLY A 77 -7.96 2.80 2.24
CA GLY A 77 -8.50 2.54 0.90
C GLY A 77 -7.51 2.78 -0.26
N ALA A 78 -6.41 3.47 0.00
CA ALA A 78 -5.22 3.45 -0.84
C ALA A 78 -4.32 2.28 -0.42
N PHE A 79 -3.77 1.55 -1.39
CA PHE A 79 -2.77 0.53 -1.08
C PHE A 79 -1.49 1.19 -0.58
N THR A 80 -0.74 0.48 0.26
CA THR A 80 0.66 0.84 0.51
C THR A 80 1.46 0.68 -0.78
N SER A 81 2.57 1.40 -0.96
CA SER A 81 3.30 1.36 -2.24
C SER A 81 3.66 -0.08 -2.65
N GLY A 82 4.08 -0.93 -1.71
CA GLY A 82 4.36 -2.34 -1.98
C GLY A 82 3.13 -3.22 -2.25
N GLU A 83 2.08 -3.12 -1.44
CA GLU A 83 0.86 -3.93 -1.64
C GLU A 83 0.09 -3.51 -2.88
N GLY A 84 0.13 -2.23 -3.26
CA GLY A 84 -0.52 -1.71 -4.45
C GLY A 84 0.12 -2.24 -5.72
N ILE A 85 1.45 -2.29 -5.74
CA ILE A 85 2.20 -2.91 -6.83
C ILE A 85 1.77 -4.37 -6.99
N ARG A 86 1.76 -5.15 -5.90
CA ARG A 86 1.36 -6.57 -5.93
C ARG A 86 -0.10 -6.75 -6.32
N ALA A 87 -0.99 -5.93 -5.77
CA ALA A 87 -2.42 -5.97 -6.09
C ALA A 87 -2.66 -5.74 -7.59
N TYR A 88 -2.11 -4.67 -8.18
CA TYR A 88 -2.33 -4.38 -9.60
C TYR A 88 -1.56 -5.31 -10.54
N ALA A 89 -0.39 -5.81 -10.14
CA ALA A 89 0.39 -6.77 -10.93
C ALA A 89 -0.29 -8.14 -10.99
N LEU A 90 -0.88 -8.60 -9.88
CA LEU A 90 -1.44 -9.95 -9.77
C LEU A 90 -2.96 -10.01 -10.03
N SER A 91 -3.69 -8.89 -9.98
CA SER A 91 -5.16 -8.88 -10.18
C SER A 91 -5.60 -9.05 -11.63
N GLY A 92 -4.70 -8.85 -12.60
CA GLY A 92 -5.06 -8.76 -14.02
C GLY A 92 -5.77 -7.45 -14.40
N ASP A 93 -5.84 -6.46 -13.50
CA ASP A 93 -6.39 -5.12 -13.81
C ASP A 93 -5.61 -4.40 -14.90
N CYS A 94 -4.31 -4.72 -15.01
CA CYS A 94 -3.37 -4.20 -15.99
C CYS A 94 -3.16 -5.13 -17.20
N HIS A 95 -4.09 -6.05 -17.45
CA HIS A 95 -4.07 -6.89 -18.64
C HIS A 95 -4.21 -6.05 -19.93
N TYR A 96 -3.38 -6.32 -20.95
CA TYR A 96 -3.28 -5.53 -22.18
C TYR A 96 -4.65 -5.24 -22.83
N LEU A 97 -5.47 -6.27 -23.08
CA LEU A 97 -6.78 -6.08 -23.70
C LEU A 97 -7.69 -5.12 -22.91
N ARG A 98 -7.67 -5.21 -21.58
CA ARG A 98 -8.52 -4.38 -20.71
C ARG A 98 -8.11 -2.92 -20.76
N GLU A 99 -6.81 -2.66 -20.81
CA GLU A 99 -6.25 -1.31 -20.89
C GLU A 99 -6.30 -0.73 -22.31
N TYR A 100 -6.20 -1.57 -23.35
CA TYR A 100 -6.47 -1.19 -24.73
C TYR A 100 -7.87 -0.61 -24.89
N PHE A 101 -8.89 -1.29 -24.32
CA PHE A 101 -10.26 -0.76 -24.29
C PHE A 101 -10.42 0.49 -23.39
N ARG A 102 -9.43 0.83 -22.56
CA ARG A 102 -9.36 2.07 -21.77
C ARG A 102 -8.52 3.15 -22.45
N GLY A 103 -8.06 2.93 -23.69
CA GLY A 103 -7.32 3.90 -24.50
C GLY A 103 -5.80 3.86 -24.33
N TYR A 104 -5.24 2.86 -23.64
CA TYR A 104 -3.79 2.68 -23.53
C TYR A 104 -3.30 1.68 -24.58
N THR A 105 -2.51 2.14 -25.55
CA THR A 105 -2.10 1.35 -26.73
C THR A 105 -0.62 0.94 -26.73
N ASN A 106 0.13 1.29 -25.68
CA ASN A 106 1.52 0.87 -25.55
C ASN A 106 1.59 -0.65 -25.45
N LEU A 107 2.27 -1.28 -26.42
CA LEU A 107 2.46 -2.75 -26.46
C LEU A 107 3.66 -3.18 -25.61
N ARG A 108 4.75 -2.43 -25.66
CA ARG A 108 6.00 -2.74 -24.95
C ARG A 108 5.96 -2.13 -23.55
N GLY A 109 6.20 -2.95 -22.52
CA GLY A 109 6.22 -2.46 -21.13
C GLY A 109 4.83 -2.09 -20.58
N HIS A 110 3.76 -2.51 -21.25
CA HIS A 110 2.38 -2.16 -20.90
C HIS A 110 2.02 -2.40 -19.43
N GLU A 111 2.24 -3.63 -18.96
CA GLU A 111 1.85 -4.04 -17.62
C GLU A 111 2.59 -3.26 -16.51
N PRO A 112 3.94 -3.17 -16.49
CA PRO A 112 4.62 -2.39 -15.47
C PRO A 112 4.27 -0.90 -15.53
N GLU A 113 4.03 -0.32 -16.72
CA GLU A 113 3.54 1.07 -16.85
C GLU A 113 2.15 1.25 -16.22
N CYS A 114 1.23 0.34 -16.51
CA CYS A 114 -0.11 0.36 -15.92
C CYS A 114 -0.04 0.23 -14.39
N VAL A 115 0.74 -0.73 -13.88
CA VAL A 115 0.88 -0.99 -12.45
C VAL A 115 1.46 0.24 -11.74
N ARG A 116 2.51 0.87 -12.30
CA ARG A 116 3.08 2.12 -11.76
C ARG A 116 2.02 3.22 -11.69
N ARG A 117 1.35 3.47 -12.82
CA ARG A 117 0.34 4.55 -12.92
C ARG A 117 -0.81 4.36 -11.95
N LYS A 118 -1.36 3.14 -11.88
CA LYS A 118 -2.47 2.79 -10.96
C LYS A 118 -2.06 2.90 -9.50
N THR A 119 -0.85 2.44 -9.16
CA THR A 119 -0.33 2.53 -7.81
C THR A 119 -0.13 4.00 -7.38
N ILE A 120 0.48 4.83 -8.24
CA ILE A 120 0.66 6.27 -7.98
C ILE A 120 -0.71 6.94 -7.74
N LEU A 121 -1.70 6.64 -8.59
CA LEU A 121 -3.04 7.20 -8.45
C LEU A 121 -3.71 6.77 -7.14
N SER A 122 -3.53 5.51 -6.73
CA SER A 122 -4.05 4.99 -5.46
C SER A 122 -3.42 5.75 -4.29
N VAL A 123 -2.09 5.85 -4.24
CA VAL A 123 -1.36 6.53 -3.15
C VAL A 123 -1.69 8.03 -3.11
N ARG A 124 -1.78 8.71 -4.26
CA ARG A 124 -2.16 10.13 -4.37
C ARG A 124 -3.57 10.42 -3.87
N THR A 125 -4.45 9.42 -3.76
CA THR A 125 -5.78 9.61 -3.18
C THR A 125 -5.71 10.05 -1.71
N ASN A 126 -4.58 9.78 -1.03
CA ASN A 126 -4.32 10.30 0.29
C ASN A 126 -3.93 11.81 0.23
N PRO A 127 -4.68 12.72 0.89
CA PRO A 127 -4.39 14.16 0.87
C PRO A 127 -3.04 14.53 1.51
N ASN A 128 -2.41 13.61 2.25
CA ASN A 128 -1.09 13.79 2.83
C ASN A 128 0.05 13.36 1.88
N CYS A 129 -0.26 12.84 0.70
CA CYS A 129 0.71 12.34 -0.27
C CYS A 129 0.70 13.19 -1.53
N SER A 130 1.82 13.88 -1.81
CA SER A 130 2.01 14.53 -3.10
C SER A 130 2.30 13.48 -4.18
N GLU A 131 1.99 13.80 -5.43
CA GLU A 131 2.27 12.90 -6.56
C GLU A 131 3.78 12.59 -6.69
N TYR A 132 4.63 13.58 -6.46
CA TYR A 132 6.08 13.42 -6.45
C TYR A 132 6.53 12.42 -5.37
N MET A 133 6.01 12.57 -4.15
CA MET A 133 6.35 11.68 -3.03
C MET A 133 5.82 10.26 -3.27
N ALA A 134 4.61 10.12 -3.82
CA ALA A 134 4.03 8.83 -4.19
C ALA A 134 4.91 8.08 -5.21
N LYS A 135 5.41 8.81 -6.22
CA LYS A 135 6.32 8.24 -7.22
C LYS A 135 7.63 7.76 -6.57
N MET A 136 8.26 8.60 -5.75
CA MET A 136 9.49 8.21 -5.04
C MET A 136 9.31 6.97 -4.16
N ASP A 137 8.19 6.89 -3.45
CA ASP A 137 7.89 5.75 -2.57
C ASP A 137 7.53 4.47 -3.32
N ILE A 138 7.09 4.58 -4.58
CA ILE A 138 6.87 3.41 -5.45
C ILE A 138 8.18 2.98 -6.08
N ASP A 139 9.01 3.93 -6.51
CA ASP A 139 10.32 3.65 -7.10
C ASP A 139 11.26 2.95 -6.12
N ALA A 140 11.24 3.34 -4.84
CA ALA A 140 12.08 2.75 -3.80
C ALA A 140 11.81 1.26 -3.52
N VAL A 141 10.65 0.75 -3.94
CA VAL A 141 10.11 -0.55 -3.50
C VAL A 141 9.81 -1.46 -4.69
N TRP A 142 9.90 -0.91 -5.89
CA TRP A 142 9.47 -1.50 -7.14
C TRP A 142 10.08 -2.87 -7.39
N GLU A 143 11.41 -2.97 -7.36
CA GLU A 143 12.13 -4.22 -7.65
C GLU A 143 11.76 -5.33 -6.68
N THR A 144 11.53 -5.00 -5.42
CA THR A 144 11.14 -5.97 -4.40
C THR A 144 9.70 -6.42 -4.59
N CYS A 145 8.76 -5.47 -4.74
CA CYS A 145 7.33 -5.77 -4.68
C CYS A 145 6.74 -6.22 -6.02
N TYR A 146 7.27 -5.75 -7.16
CA TYR A 146 6.77 -6.16 -8.48
C TYR A 146 7.16 -7.60 -8.82
N ASN A 147 8.33 -8.04 -8.36
CA ASN A 147 8.82 -9.40 -8.57
C ASN A 147 8.28 -10.40 -7.53
N ASP A 148 7.67 -9.93 -6.44
CA ASP A 148 7.10 -10.76 -5.38
C ASP A 148 5.70 -11.26 -5.75
N LYS A 149 5.63 -12.53 -6.14
CA LYS A 149 4.41 -13.21 -6.57
C LYS A 149 3.72 -13.99 -5.44
N SER A 150 4.26 -13.98 -4.21
CA SER A 150 3.62 -14.70 -3.10
C SER A 150 2.18 -14.23 -2.89
N PRO A 151 1.25 -15.07 -2.39
CA PRO A 151 1.38 -16.49 -2.07
C PRO A 151 1.33 -17.41 -3.31
N PHE A 152 1.36 -16.87 -4.52
CA PHE A 152 1.30 -17.62 -5.77
C PHE A 152 2.72 -17.97 -6.23
N ASP A 153 3.29 -19.01 -5.61
CA ASP A 153 4.65 -19.46 -5.91
C ASP A 153 4.77 -20.10 -7.29
N ASN A 154 3.65 -20.56 -7.86
CA ASN A 154 3.52 -20.99 -9.24
C ASN A 154 2.34 -20.23 -9.85
N GLY A 155 2.51 -19.73 -11.08
CA GLY A 155 1.47 -19.00 -11.79
C GLY A 155 0.11 -19.68 -11.66
N PHE A 156 -0.94 -18.87 -11.55
CA PHE A 156 -2.33 -19.31 -11.48
C PHE A 156 -2.55 -20.48 -12.45
N ASP A 157 -2.58 -21.70 -11.91
CA ASP A 157 -2.71 -22.92 -12.68
C ASP A 157 -4.08 -22.83 -13.36
N THR A 158 -4.06 -22.56 -14.66
CA THR A 158 -5.27 -22.50 -15.51
C THR A 158 -5.46 -23.86 -16.18
N THR A 159 -5.39 -24.93 -15.37
CA THR A 159 -5.84 -26.26 -15.77
C THR A 159 -7.24 -26.52 -15.23
#